data_AF-A0A5B0W132-F1
#
_entry.id   AF-A0A5B0W132-F1
#
_cell.length_a   1.000
_cell.length_b   1.000
_cell.length_c   1.000
_cell.angle_alpha   90.00
_cell.angle_beta   90.00
_cell.angle_gamma   90.00
#
_symmetry.space_group_name_H-M   'P 1'
#
loop_
_entity.id
_entity.type
_entity.pdbx_description
1 polymer ?
#
loop_
_entity_poly.entity_id
_entity_poly.type
_entity_poly.pdbx_seq_one_letter_code
_entity_poly.pdbx_strand_id
1 'polypeptide(L)'
;MAQTIQIKRGTKAQLSTYGALLAGEMGFCTDTKEIYIGDGTTNSMVGRALSGAEASRPVASSVGRLFYVTSGANNGYLYFDDGTAWRRVNAQALSDLTGSLDNIADGATYAKILKADVSAGHINKVSDGTNTKTAAEIKTHIDDATKHRVINDSGSTITDLWSAQKIKNEIELAKHNIEPQASVKDQHLLSPPASPVEADRYIIPASATGVWAGKTNQIAEFQSGAWAYYTPAIGWTAYVDDEQKIYSWNGTAWVRTGGALQTITAGNGLTGGGQSDSVTLTVGAGNGVIVDSTTVAAKAGKGIIVNATGIEANIDASSIVYDAANGNKLTVATIDGGTF
;
A
#
# COMPACT_ATOMS: atom_id res chain seq x y z
N MET A 1 -18.37 70.73 36.24
CA MET A 1 -17.64 71.34 37.37
C MET A 1 -17.04 70.22 38.21
N ALA A 2 -15.72 70.12 38.29
CA ALA A 2 -15.09 69.18 39.21
C ALA A 2 -15.21 69.76 40.63
N GLN A 3 -15.81 69.01 41.56
CA GLN A 3 -15.83 69.39 42.97
C GLN A 3 -14.47 69.04 43.58
N THR A 4 -13.71 70.05 44.01
CA THR A 4 -12.46 69.85 44.73
C THR A 4 -12.78 69.70 46.21
N ILE A 5 -12.60 68.50 46.75
CA ILE A 5 -12.69 68.26 48.19
C ILE A 5 -11.38 68.72 48.83
N GLN A 6 -11.44 69.71 49.72
CA GLN A 6 -10.31 70.14 50.53
C GLN A 6 -10.45 69.55 51.93
N ILE A 7 -9.46 68.76 52.34
CA ILE A 7 -9.34 68.27 53.71
C ILE A 7 -8.67 69.33 54.59
N LYS A 8 -8.90 69.25 55.90
CA LYS A 8 -8.25 70.13 56.86
C LYS A 8 -6.75 69.85 56.85
N ARG A 9 -5.93 70.89 56.64
CA ARG A 9 -4.48 70.75 56.46
C ARG A 9 -3.72 71.89 57.12
N GLY A 10 -2.52 71.59 57.61
CA GLY A 10 -1.63 72.54 58.28
C GLY A 10 -0.37 71.84 58.73
N THR A 11 0.51 72.49 59.48
CA THR A 11 1.63 71.81 60.17
C THR A 11 1.10 70.97 61.34
N LYS A 12 1.89 70.03 61.85
CA LYS A 12 1.51 69.24 63.04
C LYS A 12 1.16 70.12 64.24
N ALA A 13 1.93 71.20 64.44
CA ALA A 13 1.66 72.17 65.51
C ALA A 13 0.32 72.91 65.33
N GLN A 14 -0.02 73.26 64.08
CA GLN A 14 -1.31 73.86 63.76
C GLN A 14 -2.47 72.89 64.03
N LEU A 15 -2.31 71.60 63.68
CA LEU A 15 -3.33 70.59 63.96
C LEU A 15 -3.61 70.45 65.46
N SER A 16 -2.58 70.45 66.31
CA SER A 16 -2.76 70.46 67.77
C SER A 16 -3.49 71.70 68.27
N THR A 17 -3.29 72.85 67.62
CA THR A 17 -3.95 74.13 67.98
C THR A 17 -5.42 74.14 67.55
N TYR A 18 -5.76 73.49 66.43
CA TYR A 18 -7.13 73.39 65.93
C TYR A 18 -8.04 72.47 66.76
N GLY A 19 -7.49 71.70 67.70
CA GLY A 19 -8.24 70.78 68.55
C GLY A 19 -8.65 69.48 67.85
N ALA A 20 -9.53 68.71 68.50
CA ALA A 20 -10.05 67.47 67.95
C ALA A 20 -10.86 67.73 66.68
N LEU A 21 -10.55 66.99 65.63
CA LEU A 21 -11.33 66.94 64.40
C LEU A 21 -12.67 66.24 64.69
N LEU A 22 -13.69 66.56 63.90
CA LEU A 22 -14.99 65.89 64.02
C LEU A 22 -14.85 64.38 63.76
N ALA A 23 -15.82 63.60 64.23
CA ALA A 23 -15.83 62.17 64.00
C ALA A 23 -15.79 61.85 62.49
N GLY A 24 -14.73 61.16 62.05
CA GLY A 24 -14.47 60.81 60.65
C GLY A 24 -13.83 61.93 59.81
N GLU A 25 -13.58 63.11 60.37
CA GLU A 25 -12.90 64.19 59.65
C GLU A 25 -11.40 63.89 59.51
N MET A 26 -10.87 64.09 58.29
CA MET A 26 -9.48 63.84 57.95
C MET A 26 -8.64 65.11 58.07
N GLY A 27 -7.50 64.98 58.76
CA GLY A 27 -6.46 66.00 58.86
C GLY A 27 -5.18 65.57 58.17
N PHE A 28 -4.51 66.49 57.47
CA PHE A 28 -3.19 66.25 56.86
C PHE A 28 -2.15 67.26 57.34
N CYS A 29 -1.06 66.75 57.90
CA CYS A 29 0.10 67.54 58.32
C CYS A 29 1.04 67.77 57.13
N THR A 30 1.18 69.01 56.65
CA THR A 30 1.94 69.34 55.44
C THR A 30 3.46 69.24 55.63
N ASP A 31 3.93 69.37 56.87
CA ASP A 31 5.33 69.28 57.28
C ASP A 31 5.78 67.83 57.54
N THR A 32 5.05 67.10 58.37
CA THR A 32 5.39 65.72 58.78
C THR A 32 4.81 64.66 57.86
N LYS A 33 3.93 65.06 56.93
CA LYS A 33 3.16 64.20 56.01
C LYS A 33 2.26 63.18 56.74
N GLU A 34 1.95 63.44 58.00
CA GLU A 34 1.09 62.61 58.82
C GLU A 34 -0.38 62.82 58.47
N ILE A 35 -1.16 61.73 58.49
CA ILE A 35 -2.60 61.74 58.28
C ILE A 35 -3.25 61.37 59.61
N TYR A 36 -4.28 62.12 59.98
CA TYR A 36 -5.06 61.95 61.19
C TYR A 36 -6.54 61.79 60.87
N ILE A 37 -7.26 61.02 61.70
CA ILE A 37 -8.72 60.93 61.69
C ILE A 37 -9.23 61.33 63.08
N GLY A 38 -10.20 62.24 63.11
CA GLY A 38 -10.90 62.62 64.33
C GLY A 38 -11.95 61.60 64.75
N ASP A 39 -12.13 61.43 66.05
CA ASP A 39 -13.30 60.75 66.64
C ASP A 39 -14.29 61.73 67.30
N GLY A 40 -14.05 63.04 67.16
CA GLY A 40 -14.79 64.11 67.85
C GLY A 40 -14.21 64.53 69.20
N THR A 41 -13.26 63.77 69.75
CA THR A 41 -12.60 64.01 71.06
C THR A 41 -11.07 64.00 70.95
N THR A 42 -10.51 63.15 70.09
CA THR A 42 -9.07 63.01 69.84
C THR A 42 -8.78 62.85 68.34
N ASN A 43 -7.53 63.12 67.96
CA ASN A 43 -7.02 62.89 66.61
C ASN A 43 -6.10 61.67 66.63
N SER A 44 -6.53 60.57 66.00
CA SER A 44 -5.71 59.36 65.86
C SER A 44 -4.86 59.43 64.60
N MET A 45 -3.54 59.25 64.73
CA MET A 45 -2.64 59.16 63.57
C MET A 45 -2.88 57.84 62.84
N VAL A 46 -3.27 57.89 61.57
CA VAL A 46 -3.59 56.70 60.77
C VAL A 46 -2.52 56.36 59.73
N GLY A 47 -1.53 57.23 59.54
CA GLY A 47 -0.39 56.94 58.69
C GLY A 47 0.43 58.16 58.30
N ARG A 48 1.35 57.96 57.35
CA ARG A 48 2.08 59.03 56.65
C ARG A 48 2.03 58.79 55.15
N ALA A 49 1.77 59.83 54.37
CA ALA A 49 1.84 59.76 52.90
C ALA A 49 3.13 60.42 52.40
N LEU A 50 4.16 59.61 52.18
CA LEU A 50 5.46 60.03 51.70
C LEU A 50 5.61 59.75 50.19
N SER A 51 6.44 60.53 49.52
CA SER A 51 6.81 60.29 48.13
C SER A 51 8.18 60.87 47.82
N GLY A 52 8.94 60.22 46.93
CA GLY A 52 10.24 60.73 46.50
C GLY A 52 11.10 59.68 45.81
N ALA A 53 12.39 59.99 45.63
CA ALA A 53 13.38 59.03 45.14
C ALA A 53 13.51 57.88 46.14
N GLU A 54 13.72 56.64 45.67
CA GLU A 54 13.78 55.47 46.55
C GLU A 54 14.84 55.59 47.65
N ALA A 55 16.01 56.14 47.35
CA ALA A 55 17.09 56.35 48.31
C ALA A 55 16.73 57.33 49.44
N SER A 56 15.70 58.16 49.26
CA SER A 56 15.21 59.11 50.28
C SER A 56 14.19 58.48 51.25
N ARG A 57 13.79 57.22 51.02
CA ARG A 57 12.82 56.53 51.87
C ARG A 57 13.41 56.33 53.28
N PRO A 58 12.75 56.80 54.34
CA PRO A 58 13.21 56.61 55.71
C PRO A 58 13.33 55.13 56.08
N VAL A 59 14.17 54.80 57.06
CA VAL A 59 14.23 53.44 57.62
C VAL A 59 12.85 53.04 58.15
N ALA A 60 12.43 51.81 57.84
CA ALA A 60 11.17 51.24 58.33
C ALA A 60 11.17 51.20 59.86
N SER A 61 10.10 51.69 60.48
CA SER A 61 10.04 51.82 61.95
C SER A 61 8.65 52.03 62.50
N SER A 62 7.64 52.24 61.65
CA SER A 62 6.29 52.54 62.11
C SER A 62 5.27 51.99 61.13
N VAL A 63 4.39 51.12 61.63
CA VAL A 63 3.29 50.53 60.87
C VAL A 63 2.41 51.63 60.29
N GLY A 64 1.97 51.49 59.03
CA GLY A 64 0.95 52.37 58.44
C GLY A 64 1.51 53.53 57.61
N ARG A 65 2.84 53.67 57.47
CA ARG A 65 3.42 54.64 56.55
C ARG A 65 3.35 54.11 55.11
N LEU A 66 2.98 54.99 54.18
CA LEU A 66 2.97 54.73 52.75
C LEU A 66 4.08 55.56 52.09
N PHE A 67 4.79 54.95 51.14
CA PHE A 67 5.81 55.63 50.34
C PHE A 67 5.63 55.31 48.86
N TYR A 68 5.35 56.33 48.05
CA TYR A 68 5.30 56.22 46.60
C TYR A 68 6.64 56.64 45.98
N VAL A 69 7.27 55.74 45.24
CA VAL A 69 8.56 56.01 44.60
C VAL A 69 8.34 56.80 43.31
N THR A 70 8.98 57.96 43.17
CA THR A 70 8.83 58.85 42.01
C THR A 70 10.03 58.83 41.05
N SER A 71 11.13 58.19 41.44
CA SER A 71 12.33 58.01 40.60
C SER A 71 13.26 56.91 41.15
N GLY A 72 14.05 56.30 40.27
CA GLY A 72 14.94 55.18 40.57
C GLY A 72 14.51 53.87 39.91
N ALA A 73 15.16 52.76 40.27
CA ALA A 73 14.88 51.43 39.70
C ALA A 73 13.45 50.95 40.01
N ASN A 74 12.89 51.34 41.15
CA ASN A 74 11.54 50.99 41.58
C ASN A 74 10.51 52.12 41.36
N ASN A 75 10.67 52.93 40.31
CA ASN A 75 9.74 54.03 40.01
C ASN A 75 8.28 53.55 39.87
N GLY A 76 7.34 54.24 40.51
CA GLY A 76 5.91 53.95 40.50
C GLY A 76 5.46 52.84 41.46
N TYR A 77 6.38 52.19 42.19
CA TYR A 77 5.98 51.24 43.23
C TYR A 77 5.54 51.99 44.48
N LEU A 78 4.49 51.49 45.10
CA LEU A 78 3.98 51.87 46.40
C LEU A 78 4.50 50.87 47.44
N TYR A 79 4.97 51.40 48.55
CA TYR A 79 5.41 50.60 49.68
C TYR A 79 4.61 50.94 50.95
N PHE A 80 4.36 49.92 51.76
CA PHE A 80 3.78 50.00 53.09
C PHE A 80 4.84 49.61 54.11
N ASP A 81 5.02 50.43 55.14
CA ASP A 81 5.89 50.11 56.27
C ASP A 81 5.14 49.20 57.25
N ASP A 82 5.65 47.98 57.46
CA ASP A 82 5.11 47.02 58.43
C ASP A 82 5.71 47.18 59.84
N GLY A 83 6.50 48.24 60.07
CA GLY A 83 7.22 48.51 61.31
C GLY A 83 8.64 47.95 61.32
N THR A 84 8.96 47.01 60.44
CA THR A 84 10.28 46.36 60.34
C THR A 84 10.92 46.52 58.96
N ALA A 85 10.11 46.55 57.90
CA ALA A 85 10.53 46.67 56.52
C ALA A 85 9.47 47.38 55.67
N TRP A 86 9.94 47.95 54.56
CA TRP A 86 9.04 48.45 53.51
C TRP A 86 8.62 47.31 52.60
N ARG A 87 7.33 46.96 52.64
CA ARG A 87 6.71 45.94 51.79
C ARG A 87 6.11 46.59 50.56
N ARG A 88 6.45 46.07 49.39
CA ARG A 88 5.84 46.51 48.13
C ARG A 88 4.38 46.04 48.06
N VAL A 89 3.45 46.92 47.66
CA VAL A 89 2.01 46.61 47.68
C VAL A 89 1.35 46.51 46.30
N ASN A 90 1.96 47.06 45.26
CA ASN A 90 1.47 46.94 43.89
C ASN A 90 2.43 46.12 43.01
N ALA A 91 1.87 45.48 41.98
CA ALA A 91 2.61 44.86 40.90
C ALA A 91 2.59 45.80 39.68
N GLN A 92 3.72 45.91 38.97
CA GLN A 92 3.81 46.60 37.68
C GLN A 92 4.18 45.65 36.55
N ALA A 93 4.89 44.56 36.84
CA ALA A 93 5.24 43.52 35.90
C ALA A 93 4.72 42.16 36.37
N LEU A 94 4.53 41.23 35.43
CA LEU A 94 4.11 39.86 35.73
C LEU A 94 5.09 39.15 36.69
N SER A 95 6.37 39.49 36.63
CA SER A 95 7.41 38.97 37.55
C SER A 95 7.22 39.39 39.01
N ASP A 96 6.39 40.40 39.28
CA ASP A 96 6.09 40.85 40.64
C ASP A 96 5.04 39.98 41.33
N LEU A 97 4.27 39.25 40.54
CA LEU A 97 3.25 38.33 41.01
C LEU A 97 3.96 37.05 41.45
N THR A 98 4.24 36.98 42.75
CA THR A 98 4.76 35.78 43.39
C THR A 98 3.60 34.92 43.91
N GLY A 99 3.70 33.60 43.76
CA GLY A 99 2.62 32.66 44.11
C GLY A 99 2.25 31.74 42.93
N SER A 100 1.28 30.85 43.14
CA SER A 100 0.59 30.22 42.02
C SER A 100 -0.49 31.17 41.53
N LEU A 101 -0.89 31.05 40.25
CA LEU A 101 -1.93 31.87 39.63
C LEU A 101 -3.26 31.88 40.43
N ASP A 102 -3.41 30.96 41.39
CA ASP A 102 -4.63 30.76 42.18
C ASP A 102 -4.40 30.52 43.69
N ASN A 103 -3.18 30.64 44.24
CA ASN A 103 -2.86 30.28 45.64
C ASN A 103 -3.24 28.83 46.06
N ILE A 104 -3.40 27.91 45.10
CA ILE A 104 -3.66 26.49 45.36
C ILE A 104 -2.36 25.69 45.13
N ALA A 105 -2.06 24.78 46.05
CA ALA A 105 -0.82 24.00 46.08
C ALA A 105 -0.75 22.90 45.00
N ASP A 106 -1.88 22.30 44.61
CA ASP A 106 -2.00 21.41 43.45
C ASP A 106 -3.40 21.39 42.82
N GLY A 107 -3.51 20.83 41.61
CA GLY A 107 -4.78 20.67 40.87
C GLY A 107 -5.53 19.36 41.17
N ALA A 108 -5.18 18.60 42.21
CA ALA A 108 -5.70 17.25 42.47
C ALA A 108 -7.22 17.20 42.71
N THR A 109 -7.82 18.32 43.15
CA THR A 109 -9.23 18.35 43.60
C THR A 109 -10.16 19.13 42.66
N TYR A 110 -9.66 19.91 41.70
CA TYR A 110 -10.51 20.76 40.85
C TYR A 110 -9.95 20.90 39.44
N ALA A 111 -10.79 20.64 38.42
CA ALA A 111 -10.83 21.11 37.00
C ALA A 111 -9.53 21.54 36.27
N LYS A 112 -8.35 21.21 36.79
CA LYS A 112 -7.03 21.68 36.39
C LYS A 112 -6.04 20.51 36.50
N ILE A 113 -4.93 20.65 35.81
CA ILE A 113 -3.94 19.59 35.64
C ILE A 113 -2.93 19.64 36.80
N LEU A 114 -2.54 18.47 37.34
CA LEU A 114 -1.52 18.35 38.38
C LEU A 114 -0.19 18.96 37.93
N LYS A 115 0.54 19.64 38.83
CA LYS A 115 1.84 20.24 38.50
C LYS A 115 2.87 19.20 38.03
N ALA A 116 2.80 17.98 38.56
CA ALA A 116 3.65 16.88 38.13
C ALA A 116 3.40 16.45 36.66
N ASP A 117 2.27 16.86 36.09
CA ASP A 117 1.82 16.46 34.75
C ASP A 117 2.12 17.53 33.70
N VAL A 118 2.69 18.67 34.12
CA VAL A 118 3.05 19.81 33.27
C VAL A 118 4.53 20.11 33.40
N SER A 119 5.25 20.12 32.28
CA SER A 119 6.66 20.54 32.22
C SER A 119 6.84 21.57 31.11
N ALA A 120 7.44 22.71 31.43
CA ALA A 120 7.63 23.83 30.49
C ALA A 120 6.34 24.25 29.74
N GLY A 121 5.17 24.11 30.36
CA GLY A 121 3.87 24.43 29.75
C GLY A 121 3.25 23.33 28.89
N HIS A 122 3.87 22.15 28.79
CA HIS A 122 3.37 21.00 28.04
C HIS A 122 2.90 19.88 28.97
N ILE A 123 1.86 19.16 28.54
CA ILE A 123 1.38 17.97 29.23
C ILE A 123 2.35 16.81 28.96
N ASN A 124 2.89 16.20 30.02
CA ASN A 124 3.94 15.18 29.90
C ASN A 124 3.39 13.73 29.88
N LYS A 125 2.12 13.54 30.24
CA LYS A 125 1.46 12.23 30.28
C LYS A 125 -0.05 12.35 30.03
N VAL A 126 -0.63 11.31 29.45
CA VAL A 126 -2.08 11.11 29.35
C VAL A 126 -2.51 10.22 30.50
N SER A 127 -3.52 10.64 31.26
CA SER A 127 -4.05 9.89 32.39
C SER A 127 -5.56 10.05 32.51
N ASP A 128 -6.26 8.97 32.85
CA ASP A 128 -7.68 8.97 33.24
C ASP A 128 -7.87 8.85 34.77
N GLY A 129 -6.78 8.96 35.54
CA GLY A 129 -6.74 8.75 36.99
C GLY A 129 -6.45 7.32 37.43
N THR A 130 -6.49 6.34 36.52
CA THR A 130 -6.14 4.93 36.79
C THR A 130 -5.04 4.45 35.84
N ASN A 131 -5.25 4.62 34.54
CA ASN A 131 -4.31 4.33 33.48
C ASN A 131 -3.49 5.60 33.19
N THR A 132 -2.18 5.45 33.08
CA THR A 132 -1.27 6.57 32.79
C THR A 132 -0.23 6.13 31.77
N LYS A 133 -0.01 6.97 30.74
CA LYS A 133 1.08 6.80 29.77
C LYS A 133 1.77 8.12 29.48
N THR A 134 3.10 8.10 29.49
CA THR A 134 3.92 9.25 29.09
C THR A 134 3.84 9.47 27.59
N ALA A 135 4.14 10.71 27.15
CA ALA A 135 4.23 11.01 25.71
C ALA A 135 5.26 10.11 24.99
N ALA A 136 6.35 9.74 25.68
CA ALA A 136 7.37 8.83 25.16
C ALA A 136 6.82 7.41 24.96
N GLU A 137 6.12 6.85 25.94
CA GLU A 137 5.51 5.51 25.82
C GLU A 137 4.47 5.45 24.69
N ILE A 138 3.63 6.48 24.58
CA ILE A 138 2.63 6.57 23.51
C ILE A 138 3.32 6.63 22.15
N LYS A 139 4.36 7.46 22.02
CA LYS A 139 5.12 7.58 20.77
C LYS A 139 5.79 6.27 20.40
N THR A 140 6.45 5.60 21.34
CA THR A 140 7.05 4.27 21.11
C THR A 140 6.01 3.26 20.65
N HIS A 141 4.79 3.30 21.19
CA HIS A 141 3.71 2.40 20.73
C HIS A 141 3.26 2.73 19.31
N ILE A 142 3.03 4.01 18.99
CA ILE A 142 2.56 4.46 17.67
C ILE A 142 3.60 4.20 16.58
N ASP A 143 4.89 4.40 16.89
CA ASP A 143 5.99 4.17 15.94
C ASP A 143 6.32 2.68 15.78
N ASP A 144 5.80 1.80 16.63
CA ASP A 144 6.03 0.36 16.56
C ASP A 144 5.12 -0.29 15.51
N ALA A 145 5.65 -0.41 14.30
CA ALA A 145 5.02 -1.10 13.17
C ALA A 145 4.66 -2.58 13.45
N THR A 146 5.22 -3.21 14.49
CA THR A 146 4.82 -4.57 14.88
C THR A 146 3.50 -4.58 15.66
N LYS A 147 3.16 -3.46 16.33
CA LYS A 147 1.91 -3.27 17.06
C LYS A 147 0.82 -2.64 16.18
N HIS A 148 1.21 -1.84 15.19
CA HIS A 148 0.31 -1.25 14.20
C HIS A 148 0.51 -1.96 12.88
N ARG A 149 -0.38 -2.88 12.53
CA ARG A 149 -0.25 -3.69 11.32
C ARG A 149 -0.08 -2.79 10.09
N VAL A 150 1.12 -2.78 9.52
CA VAL A 150 1.47 -2.04 8.30
C VAL A 150 1.07 -2.89 7.08
N ILE A 151 0.73 -2.23 5.97
CA ILE A 151 0.51 -2.91 4.69
C ILE A 151 1.84 -3.56 4.27
N ASN A 152 1.80 -4.88 4.08
CA ASN A 152 2.92 -5.73 3.70
C ASN A 152 2.54 -6.60 2.50
N ASP A 153 2.58 -6.02 1.29
CA ASP A 153 2.22 -6.73 0.06
C ASP A 153 3.14 -7.92 -0.29
N SER A 154 4.31 -8.00 0.35
CA SER A 154 5.26 -9.11 0.24
C SER A 154 5.06 -10.22 1.29
N GLY A 155 4.27 -9.97 2.34
CA GLY A 155 4.05 -10.91 3.42
C GLY A 155 3.14 -12.06 3.00
N SER A 156 3.31 -13.22 3.62
CA SER A 156 2.48 -14.42 3.37
C SER A 156 1.96 -15.06 4.66
N THR A 157 2.18 -14.42 5.82
CA THR A 157 1.68 -14.89 7.10
C THR A 157 0.20 -14.58 7.25
N ILE A 158 -0.52 -15.36 8.06
CA ILE A 158 -1.97 -15.18 8.29
C ILE A 158 -2.33 -13.85 8.96
N THR A 159 -1.35 -13.14 9.51
CA THR A 159 -1.51 -11.84 10.17
C THR A 159 -1.08 -10.65 9.32
N ASP A 160 -0.53 -10.87 8.13
CA ASP A 160 -0.16 -9.78 7.23
C ASP A 160 -1.40 -9.01 6.75
N LEU A 161 -1.26 -7.70 6.53
CA LEU A 161 -2.24 -6.89 5.82
C LEU A 161 -1.75 -6.67 4.41
N TRP A 162 -2.57 -6.97 3.42
CA TRP A 162 -2.29 -6.63 2.03
C TRP A 162 -3.08 -5.41 1.61
N SER A 163 -2.53 -4.67 0.65
CA SER A 163 -3.20 -3.56 -0.02
C SER A 163 -4.41 -4.08 -0.79
N ALA A 164 -5.38 -3.20 -1.02
CA ALA A 164 -6.55 -3.54 -1.84
C ALA A 164 -6.16 -4.00 -3.26
N GLN A 165 -5.06 -3.47 -3.81
CA GLN A 165 -4.54 -3.89 -5.11
C GLN A 165 -4.01 -5.32 -5.08
N LYS A 166 -3.22 -5.68 -4.06
CA LYS A 166 -2.70 -7.04 -3.89
C LYS A 166 -3.83 -8.03 -3.66
N ILE A 167 -4.78 -7.73 -2.78
CA ILE A 167 -5.97 -8.56 -2.53
C ILE A 167 -6.76 -8.76 -3.83
N LYS A 168 -7.00 -7.69 -4.58
CA LYS A 168 -7.69 -7.79 -5.87
C LYS A 168 -6.92 -8.68 -6.83
N ASN A 169 -5.60 -8.54 -6.94
CA ASN A 169 -4.80 -9.41 -7.81
C ASN A 169 -4.92 -10.89 -7.41
N GLU A 170 -4.73 -11.23 -6.14
CA GLU A 170 -4.84 -12.62 -5.66
C GLU A 170 -6.25 -13.20 -5.88
N ILE A 171 -7.28 -12.39 -5.64
CA ILE A 171 -8.67 -12.78 -5.89
C ILE A 171 -8.93 -12.97 -7.38
N GLU A 172 -8.44 -12.07 -8.23
CA GLU A 172 -8.63 -12.15 -9.68
C GLU A 172 -7.83 -13.31 -10.29
N LEU A 173 -6.64 -13.61 -9.77
CA LEU A 173 -5.87 -14.82 -10.08
C LEU A 173 -6.64 -16.08 -9.69
N ALA A 174 -7.19 -16.12 -8.47
CA ALA A 174 -7.99 -17.25 -7.99
C ALA A 174 -9.33 -17.42 -8.75
N LYS A 175 -9.97 -16.32 -9.17
CA LYS A 175 -11.30 -16.34 -9.81
C LYS A 175 -11.27 -16.75 -11.27
N HIS A 176 -10.20 -16.45 -12.01
CA HIS A 176 -10.26 -16.57 -13.45
C HIS A 176 -9.90 -17.93 -14.00
N ASN A 177 -9.16 -18.80 -13.29
CA ASN A 177 -8.68 -20.06 -13.88
C ASN A 177 -8.00 -19.86 -15.26
N ILE A 178 -7.60 -18.62 -15.60
CA ILE A 178 -6.79 -18.27 -16.77
C ILE A 178 -5.36 -18.43 -16.30
N GLU A 179 -5.02 -19.68 -16.02
CA GLU A 179 -3.65 -20.14 -16.04
C GLU A 179 -3.48 -20.90 -17.37
N PRO A 180 -2.40 -20.66 -18.13
CA PRO A 180 -1.64 -21.82 -18.55
C PRO A 180 -1.33 -22.57 -17.25
N GLN A 181 -2.05 -23.66 -17.00
CA GLN A 181 -1.79 -24.52 -15.84
C GLN A 181 -0.28 -24.72 -15.76
N ALA A 182 0.29 -24.71 -14.54
CA ALA A 182 1.69 -25.12 -14.36
C ALA A 182 1.95 -26.42 -15.15
N SER A 183 3.10 -26.51 -15.82
CA SER A 183 3.33 -27.60 -16.76
C SER A 183 3.12 -28.97 -16.12
N VAL A 184 2.65 -29.91 -16.92
CA VAL A 184 2.60 -31.32 -16.56
C VAL A 184 3.80 -32.01 -17.18
N LYS A 185 4.38 -32.96 -16.46
CA LYS A 185 5.60 -33.65 -16.90
C LYS A 185 5.34 -34.58 -18.09
N ASP A 186 4.20 -35.27 -18.07
CA ASP A 186 3.80 -36.28 -19.06
C ASP A 186 2.27 -36.46 -19.00
N GLN A 187 1.65 -36.89 -20.11
CA GLN A 187 0.24 -37.24 -20.22
C GLN A 187 -0.03 -38.73 -20.53
N HIS A 188 1.02 -39.55 -20.67
CA HIS A 188 0.98 -40.94 -21.10
C HIS A 188 1.44 -41.93 -20.02
N LEU A 189 1.94 -41.46 -18.89
CA LEU A 189 2.43 -42.30 -17.81
C LEU A 189 1.29 -43.10 -17.14
N LEU A 190 1.31 -44.43 -17.27
CA LEU A 190 0.24 -45.30 -16.79
C LEU A 190 0.23 -45.53 -15.27
N SER A 191 1.33 -45.25 -14.57
CA SER A 191 1.45 -45.44 -13.13
C SER A 191 2.21 -44.28 -12.50
N PRO A 192 1.80 -43.77 -11.33
CA PRO A 192 2.52 -42.69 -10.66
C PRO A 192 3.99 -43.05 -10.44
N PRO A 193 4.91 -42.08 -10.53
CA PRO A 193 6.31 -42.30 -10.16
C PRO A 193 6.43 -42.88 -8.75
N ALA A 194 7.41 -43.76 -8.53
CA ALA A 194 7.66 -44.36 -7.21
C ALA A 194 8.16 -43.33 -6.17
N SER A 195 8.81 -42.27 -6.65
CA SER A 195 9.36 -41.17 -5.83
C SER A 195 8.97 -39.82 -6.43
N PRO A 196 7.69 -39.41 -6.34
CA PRO A 196 7.27 -38.11 -6.82
C PRO A 196 7.85 -37.02 -5.90
N VAL A 197 8.19 -35.86 -6.47
CA VAL A 197 8.60 -34.67 -5.71
C VAL A 197 7.43 -33.70 -5.60
N GLU A 198 7.49 -32.81 -4.61
CA GLU A 198 6.45 -31.79 -4.39
C GLU A 198 6.23 -30.96 -5.67
N ALA A 199 4.96 -30.72 -6.00
CA ALA A 199 4.49 -30.05 -7.21
C ALA A 199 4.70 -30.82 -8.53
N ASP A 200 4.99 -32.13 -8.49
CA ASP A 200 4.96 -32.96 -9.69
C ASP A 200 3.54 -33.07 -10.25
N ARG A 201 3.37 -32.80 -11.55
CA ARG A 201 2.07 -32.81 -12.21
C ARG A 201 2.03 -33.74 -13.43
N TYR A 202 0.90 -34.41 -13.65
CA TYR A 202 0.68 -35.32 -14.77
C TYR A 202 -0.78 -35.24 -15.24
N ILE A 203 -1.02 -35.40 -16.55
CA ILE A 203 -2.37 -35.73 -17.04
C ILE A 203 -2.51 -37.25 -16.97
N ILE A 204 -3.55 -37.74 -16.29
CA ILE A 204 -3.74 -39.17 -16.11
C ILE A 204 -4.29 -39.78 -17.40
N PRO A 205 -3.58 -40.73 -18.04
CA PRO A 205 -4.04 -41.36 -19.26
C PRO A 205 -5.24 -42.29 -19.03
N ALA A 206 -5.84 -42.75 -20.13
CA ALA A 206 -6.76 -43.87 -20.09
C ALA A 206 -6.04 -45.13 -19.54
N SER A 207 -6.78 -45.97 -18.80
CA SER A 207 -6.26 -47.21 -18.23
C SER A 207 -5.08 -47.06 -17.26
N ALA A 208 -4.96 -45.90 -16.60
CA ALA A 208 -3.99 -45.69 -15.53
C ALA A 208 -4.19 -46.69 -14.37
N THR A 209 -3.10 -46.98 -13.66
CA THR A 209 -2.99 -48.02 -12.63
C THR A 209 -2.61 -47.44 -11.27
N GLY A 210 -2.62 -48.28 -10.23
CA GLY A 210 -2.29 -47.87 -8.87
C GLY A 210 -3.25 -46.80 -8.35
N VAL A 211 -2.72 -45.80 -7.65
CA VAL A 211 -3.55 -44.70 -7.10
C VAL A 211 -4.12 -43.76 -8.17
N TRP A 212 -3.71 -43.88 -9.44
CA TRP A 212 -4.29 -43.12 -10.55
C TRP A 212 -5.48 -43.82 -11.22
N ALA A 213 -5.78 -45.08 -10.86
CA ALA A 213 -6.87 -45.83 -11.47
C ALA A 213 -8.23 -45.12 -11.31
N GLY A 214 -8.98 -45.04 -12.40
CA GLY A 214 -10.30 -44.39 -12.44
C GLY A 214 -10.28 -42.85 -12.49
N LYS A 215 -9.11 -42.23 -12.59
CA LYS A 215 -8.95 -40.76 -12.63
C LYS A 215 -8.57 -40.22 -14.02
N THR A 216 -8.92 -40.94 -15.08
CA THR A 216 -8.59 -40.57 -16.47
C THR A 216 -8.97 -39.13 -16.79
N ASN A 217 -8.08 -38.45 -17.54
CA ASN A 217 -8.14 -37.04 -17.95
C ASN A 217 -7.99 -36.00 -16.83
N GLN A 218 -7.95 -36.40 -15.56
CA GLN A 218 -7.68 -35.48 -14.45
C GLN A 218 -6.19 -35.09 -14.44
N ILE A 219 -5.90 -33.89 -13.94
CA ILE A 219 -4.52 -33.52 -13.58
C ILE A 219 -4.25 -34.07 -12.18
N ALA A 220 -3.23 -34.90 -12.05
CA ALA A 220 -2.67 -35.31 -10.77
C ALA A 220 -1.56 -34.33 -10.37
N GLU A 221 -1.54 -33.91 -9.11
CA GLU A 221 -0.46 -33.09 -8.54
C GLU A 221 -0.01 -33.64 -7.20
N PHE A 222 1.30 -33.79 -7.00
CA PHE A 222 1.83 -34.28 -5.73
C PHE A 222 2.00 -33.12 -4.74
N GLN A 223 1.22 -33.13 -3.67
CA GLN A 223 1.24 -32.09 -2.63
C GLN A 223 1.18 -32.73 -1.24
N SER A 224 2.01 -32.24 -0.31
CA SER A 224 1.99 -32.66 1.10
C SER A 224 2.05 -34.18 1.29
N GLY A 225 2.78 -34.88 0.42
CA GLY A 225 2.95 -36.34 0.48
C GLY A 225 1.82 -37.17 -0.13
N ALA A 226 0.85 -36.56 -0.83
CA ALA A 226 -0.26 -37.25 -1.48
C ALA A 226 -0.58 -36.67 -2.86
N TRP A 227 -1.29 -37.43 -3.70
CA TRP A 227 -1.79 -36.95 -4.99
C TRP A 227 -3.13 -36.22 -4.81
N ALA A 228 -3.15 -34.94 -5.15
CA ALA A 228 -4.35 -34.17 -5.42
C ALA A 228 -4.81 -34.40 -6.87
N TYR A 229 -6.11 -34.37 -7.12
CA TYR A 229 -6.68 -34.61 -8.44
C TYR A 229 -7.66 -33.52 -8.84
N TYR A 230 -7.50 -32.99 -10.04
CA TYR A 230 -8.30 -31.89 -10.56
C TYR A 230 -9.07 -32.34 -11.81
N THR A 231 -10.40 -32.23 -11.76
CA THR A 231 -11.25 -32.49 -12.93
C THR A 231 -11.20 -31.29 -13.87
N PRO A 232 -10.81 -31.46 -15.14
CA PRO A 232 -10.63 -30.33 -16.04
C PRO A 232 -11.97 -29.70 -16.46
N ALA A 233 -11.98 -28.37 -16.55
CA ALA A 233 -13.08 -27.60 -17.12
C ALA A 233 -12.75 -27.16 -18.55
N ILE A 234 -13.77 -26.97 -19.40
CA ILE A 234 -13.59 -26.56 -20.80
C ILE A 234 -12.73 -25.29 -20.85
N GLY A 235 -11.70 -25.30 -21.70
CA GLY A 235 -10.78 -24.17 -21.88
C GLY A 235 -9.56 -24.19 -20.96
N TRP A 236 -9.43 -25.13 -20.02
CA TRP A 236 -8.17 -25.34 -19.30
C TRP A 236 -7.05 -25.66 -20.27
N THR A 237 -5.87 -25.09 -20.05
CA THR A 237 -4.68 -25.33 -20.88
C THR A 237 -3.51 -25.79 -20.03
N ALA A 238 -2.74 -26.77 -20.50
CA ALA A 238 -1.55 -27.29 -19.84
C ALA A 238 -0.42 -27.47 -20.86
N TYR A 239 0.79 -27.05 -20.50
CA TYR A 239 1.99 -27.39 -21.26
C TYR A 239 2.51 -28.75 -20.80
N VAL A 240 2.75 -29.67 -21.73
CA VAL A 240 3.27 -31.02 -21.46
C VAL A 240 4.77 -31.02 -21.78
N ASP A 241 5.60 -31.19 -20.74
CA ASP A 241 7.04 -30.95 -20.79
C ASP A 241 7.81 -31.93 -21.68
N ASP A 242 7.48 -33.23 -21.63
CA ASP A 242 8.13 -34.27 -22.44
C ASP A 242 7.88 -34.11 -23.94
N GLU A 243 6.73 -33.52 -24.30
CA GLU A 243 6.33 -33.28 -25.69
C GLU A 243 6.62 -31.87 -26.20
N GLN A 244 6.88 -30.92 -25.30
CA GLN A 244 7.02 -29.49 -25.59
C GLN A 244 5.81 -28.89 -26.34
N LYS A 245 4.59 -29.26 -25.90
CA LYS A 245 3.33 -28.90 -26.55
C LYS A 245 2.32 -28.38 -25.55
N ILE A 246 1.44 -27.47 -25.98
CA ILE A 246 0.28 -27.02 -25.20
C ILE A 246 -0.94 -27.87 -25.59
N TYR A 247 -1.67 -28.34 -24.59
CA TYR A 247 -2.95 -29.02 -24.73
C TYR A 247 -4.05 -28.24 -24.02
N SER A 248 -5.23 -28.20 -24.61
CA SER A 248 -6.44 -27.59 -24.04
C SER A 248 -7.54 -28.62 -23.86
N TRP A 249 -8.28 -28.55 -22.76
CA TRP A 249 -9.45 -29.40 -22.54
C TRP A 249 -10.66 -28.92 -23.33
N ASN A 250 -11.18 -29.75 -24.24
CA ASN A 250 -12.33 -29.41 -25.08
C ASN A 250 -13.69 -29.82 -24.48
N GLY A 251 -13.71 -30.37 -23.26
CA GLY A 251 -14.90 -30.92 -22.61
C GLY A 251 -14.98 -32.44 -22.61
N THR A 252 -14.23 -33.10 -23.49
CA THR A 252 -14.20 -34.56 -23.64
C THR A 252 -12.79 -35.15 -23.67
N ALA A 253 -11.80 -34.39 -24.16
CA ALA A 253 -10.41 -34.79 -24.29
C ALA A 253 -9.45 -33.59 -24.17
N TRP A 254 -8.21 -33.86 -23.77
CA TRP A 254 -7.10 -32.93 -23.91
C TRP A 254 -6.66 -32.92 -25.38
N VAL A 255 -6.78 -31.77 -26.04
CA VAL A 255 -6.44 -31.61 -27.46
C VAL A 255 -5.30 -30.61 -27.62
N ARG A 256 -4.35 -30.90 -28.50
CA ARG A 256 -3.21 -30.01 -28.76
C ARG A 256 -3.70 -28.64 -29.27
N THR A 257 -3.13 -27.56 -28.76
CA THR A 257 -3.45 -26.17 -29.12
C THR A 257 -2.18 -25.34 -29.30
N GLY A 258 -2.21 -24.30 -30.14
CA GLY A 258 -1.08 -23.37 -30.30
C GLY A 258 -0.18 -23.61 -31.52
N GLY A 259 -0.51 -24.57 -32.39
CA GLY A 259 -0.06 -24.54 -33.78
C GLY A 259 -1.02 -23.68 -34.61
N ALA A 260 -0.54 -22.92 -35.60
CA ALA A 260 -1.44 -22.37 -36.60
C ALA A 260 -2.24 -23.54 -37.20
N LEU A 261 -3.58 -23.50 -37.13
CA LEU A 261 -4.44 -24.41 -37.89
C LEU A 261 -4.22 -24.10 -39.37
N GLN A 262 -3.21 -24.71 -39.97
CA GLN A 262 -3.01 -24.62 -41.41
C GLN A 262 -3.97 -25.60 -42.06
N THR A 263 -5.06 -25.08 -42.61
CA THR A 263 -5.91 -25.85 -43.50
C THR A 263 -5.14 -26.08 -44.80
N ILE A 264 -4.53 -27.26 -44.92
CA ILE A 264 -3.91 -27.70 -46.17
C ILE A 264 -5.03 -28.21 -47.09
N THR A 265 -5.43 -27.38 -48.04
CA THR A 265 -6.43 -27.75 -49.06
C THR A 265 -5.70 -28.36 -50.26
N ALA A 266 -5.99 -29.61 -50.58
CA ALA A 266 -5.50 -30.23 -51.81
C ALA A 266 -6.22 -29.61 -53.02
N GLY A 267 -5.46 -29.12 -54.01
CA GLY A 267 -6.03 -28.71 -55.31
C GLY A 267 -6.43 -29.93 -56.15
N ASN A 268 -7.17 -29.74 -57.25
CA ASN A 268 -7.83 -30.82 -58.01
C ASN A 268 -6.95 -32.02 -58.46
N GLY A 269 -5.63 -31.86 -58.55
CA GLY A 269 -4.69 -32.93 -58.91
C GLY A 269 -4.13 -33.72 -57.71
N LEU A 270 -4.38 -33.25 -56.48
CA LEU A 270 -4.01 -33.89 -55.23
C LEU A 270 -5.29 -34.26 -54.47
N THR A 271 -5.23 -35.33 -53.71
CA THR A 271 -6.29 -35.83 -52.84
C THR A 271 -5.73 -35.96 -51.43
N GLY A 272 -6.61 -35.99 -50.43
CA GLY A 272 -6.20 -35.97 -49.03
C GLY A 272 -6.21 -34.55 -48.43
N GLY A 273 -5.43 -34.36 -47.38
CA GLY A 273 -5.49 -33.20 -46.49
C GLY A 273 -5.40 -33.64 -45.04
N GLY A 274 -5.41 -32.69 -44.12
CA GLY A 274 -5.33 -32.98 -42.70
C GLY A 274 -5.25 -31.72 -41.86
N GLN A 275 -5.44 -31.90 -40.54
CA GLN A 275 -5.24 -30.87 -39.53
C GLN A 275 -4.32 -31.49 -38.45
N SER A 276 -3.41 -30.72 -37.86
CA SER A 276 -2.48 -31.15 -36.80
C SER A 276 -1.35 -32.10 -37.23
N ASP A 277 -1.16 -33.26 -36.56
CA ASP A 277 0.14 -33.95 -36.44
C ASP A 277 0.50 -34.87 -37.62
N SER A 278 -0.45 -35.26 -38.49
CA SER A 278 -0.13 -35.86 -39.78
C SER A 278 -0.99 -35.28 -40.89
N VAL A 279 -0.34 -34.93 -41.99
CA VAL A 279 -0.97 -34.47 -43.22
C VAL A 279 -0.59 -35.44 -44.31
N THR A 280 -1.58 -36.15 -44.85
CA THR A 280 -1.36 -37.02 -46.00
C THR A 280 -1.93 -36.35 -47.24
N LEU A 281 -1.03 -36.04 -48.17
CA LEU A 281 -1.38 -35.63 -49.53
C LEU A 281 -1.00 -36.78 -50.47
N THR A 282 -1.93 -37.18 -51.32
CA THR A 282 -1.75 -38.23 -52.32
C THR A 282 -2.08 -37.66 -53.69
N VAL A 283 -1.40 -38.12 -54.74
CA VAL A 283 -1.78 -37.73 -56.12
C VAL A 283 -3.15 -38.33 -56.44
N GLY A 284 -4.05 -37.54 -57.03
CA GLY A 284 -5.32 -38.08 -57.52
C GLY A 284 -5.10 -38.93 -58.75
N ALA A 285 -5.49 -40.21 -58.70
CA ALA A 285 -5.45 -41.08 -59.86
C ALA A 285 -6.50 -40.59 -60.89
N GLY A 286 -6.05 -39.86 -61.91
CA GLY A 286 -6.83 -39.55 -63.10
C GLY A 286 -6.79 -40.70 -64.11
N ASN A 287 -7.37 -40.51 -65.30
CA ASN A 287 -7.40 -41.56 -66.34
C ASN A 287 -6.01 -42.01 -66.84
N GLY A 288 -5.00 -41.15 -66.74
CA GLY A 288 -3.64 -41.39 -67.26
C GLY A 288 -2.58 -41.68 -66.20
N VAL A 289 -2.93 -41.71 -64.92
CA VAL A 289 -1.97 -41.86 -63.81
C VAL A 289 -2.40 -42.99 -62.89
N ILE A 290 -1.46 -43.86 -62.56
CA ILE A 290 -1.57 -44.93 -61.57
C ILE A 290 -0.84 -44.45 -60.31
N VAL A 291 -1.49 -44.60 -59.15
CA VAL A 291 -0.94 -44.20 -57.85
C VAL A 291 -1.03 -45.38 -56.91
N ASP A 292 0.12 -45.89 -56.48
CA ASP A 292 0.27 -46.95 -55.47
C ASP A 292 0.71 -46.36 -54.12
N SER A 293 0.82 -47.19 -53.08
CA SER A 293 1.17 -46.73 -51.73
C SER A 293 2.53 -46.01 -51.62
N THR A 294 3.47 -46.30 -52.53
CA THR A 294 4.83 -45.75 -52.53
C THR A 294 5.32 -45.27 -53.90
N THR A 295 4.52 -45.39 -54.96
CA THR A 295 4.92 -45.08 -56.34
C THR A 295 3.81 -44.41 -57.12
N VAL A 296 4.18 -43.61 -58.14
CA VAL A 296 3.26 -43.04 -59.12
C VAL A 296 3.79 -43.36 -60.51
N ALA A 297 2.93 -43.81 -61.42
CA ALA A 297 3.27 -44.20 -62.78
C ALA A 297 2.25 -43.66 -63.80
N ALA A 298 2.63 -43.59 -65.07
CA ALA A 298 1.70 -43.29 -66.15
C ALA A 298 1.00 -44.56 -66.64
N LYS A 299 -0.26 -44.43 -67.07
CA LYS A 299 -1.00 -45.51 -67.73
C LYS A 299 -0.70 -45.49 -69.23
N ALA A 300 -0.19 -46.60 -69.76
CA ALA A 300 0.07 -46.74 -71.19
C ALA A 300 -1.24 -46.67 -72.01
N GLY A 301 -1.27 -45.77 -72.99
CA GLY A 301 -2.29 -45.73 -74.04
C GLY A 301 -1.88 -46.54 -75.27
N LYS A 302 -2.77 -46.64 -76.27
CA LYS A 302 -2.40 -47.26 -77.54
C LYS A 302 -1.21 -46.52 -78.17
N GLY A 303 -0.20 -47.26 -78.59
CA GLY A 303 1.00 -46.71 -79.23
C GLY A 303 2.03 -46.13 -78.26
N ILE A 304 1.83 -46.28 -76.94
CA ILE A 304 2.77 -45.83 -75.91
C ILE A 304 3.19 -47.02 -75.04
N ILE A 305 4.47 -47.09 -74.69
CA ILE A 305 5.04 -48.02 -73.71
C ILE A 305 5.46 -47.21 -72.49
N VAL A 306 5.17 -47.74 -71.30
CA VAL A 306 5.67 -47.22 -70.02
C VAL A 306 6.51 -48.31 -69.38
N ASN A 307 7.80 -48.04 -69.18
CA ASN A 307 8.76 -49.01 -68.65
C ASN A 307 9.83 -48.31 -67.78
N ALA A 308 10.88 -49.04 -67.40
CA ALA A 308 11.96 -48.53 -66.55
C ALA A 308 12.81 -47.41 -67.21
N THR A 309 12.78 -47.27 -68.54
CA THR A 309 13.51 -46.21 -69.26
C THR A 309 12.67 -44.97 -69.50
N GLY A 310 11.34 -45.04 -69.34
CA GLY A 310 10.44 -43.89 -69.34
C GLY A 310 9.10 -44.16 -70.03
N ILE A 311 8.54 -43.10 -70.61
CA ILE A 311 7.34 -43.16 -71.47
C ILE A 311 7.81 -42.93 -72.90
N GLU A 312 7.62 -43.92 -73.76
CA GLU A 312 8.10 -43.90 -75.14
C GLU A 312 7.04 -44.36 -76.13
N ALA A 313 7.20 -43.97 -77.39
CA ALA A 313 6.35 -44.50 -78.46
C ALA A 313 6.61 -45.99 -78.63
N ASN A 314 5.56 -46.77 -78.86
CA ASN A 314 5.66 -48.19 -79.21
C ASN A 314 6.20 -48.32 -80.64
N ILE A 315 7.52 -48.37 -80.76
CA ILE A 315 8.23 -48.62 -82.01
C ILE A 315 8.32 -50.14 -82.17
N ASP A 316 7.40 -50.71 -82.94
CA ASP A 316 7.38 -52.15 -83.23
C ASP A 316 8.39 -52.55 -84.33
N ALA A 317 9.07 -51.56 -84.93
CA ALA A 317 9.97 -51.71 -86.06
C ALA A 317 9.34 -52.36 -87.30
N SER A 318 8.00 -52.43 -87.35
CA SER A 318 7.21 -53.04 -88.41
C SER A 318 6.18 -52.08 -88.99
N SER A 319 5.44 -51.36 -88.15
CA SER A 319 4.46 -50.34 -88.52
C SER A 319 5.03 -48.93 -88.32
N ILE A 320 5.81 -48.75 -87.25
CA ILE A 320 6.53 -47.51 -86.93
C ILE A 320 8.02 -47.84 -86.74
N VAL A 321 8.88 -47.12 -87.44
CA VAL A 321 10.34 -47.31 -87.43
C VAL A 321 11.01 -46.03 -86.94
N TYR A 322 11.99 -46.17 -86.05
CA TYR A 322 12.84 -45.05 -85.63
C TYR A 322 14.08 -44.96 -86.51
N ASP A 323 14.19 -43.85 -87.24
CA ASP A 323 15.30 -43.57 -88.15
C ASP A 323 16.28 -42.61 -87.47
N ALA A 324 17.23 -43.20 -86.75
CA ALA A 324 18.32 -42.47 -86.10
C ALA A 324 19.30 -41.84 -87.11
N ALA A 325 19.41 -42.41 -88.32
CA ALA A 325 20.36 -41.95 -89.33
C ALA A 325 19.91 -40.65 -90.02
N ASN A 326 18.59 -40.41 -90.10
CA ASN A 326 18.01 -39.23 -90.76
C ASN A 326 17.40 -38.22 -89.78
N GLY A 327 18.08 -37.98 -88.65
CA GLY A 327 17.74 -36.92 -87.70
C GLY A 327 16.72 -37.33 -86.64
N ASN A 328 16.78 -38.58 -86.17
CA ASN A 328 15.97 -39.11 -85.07
C ASN A 328 14.45 -38.97 -85.30
N LYS A 329 14.00 -39.41 -86.49
CA LYS A 329 12.59 -39.29 -86.90
C LYS A 329 11.84 -40.61 -86.69
N LEU A 330 10.55 -40.51 -86.39
CA LEU A 330 9.63 -41.64 -86.48
C LEU A 330 9.03 -41.67 -87.88
N THR A 331 9.20 -42.78 -88.59
CA THR A 331 8.61 -43.01 -89.92
C THR A 331 7.61 -44.14 -89.85
N VAL A 332 6.59 -44.10 -90.71
CA VAL A 332 5.78 -45.29 -90.98
C VAL A 332 6.56 -46.20 -91.92
N ALA A 333 6.53 -47.51 -91.68
CA ALA A 333 7.10 -48.47 -92.61
C ALA A 333 6.25 -48.55 -93.90
N THR A 334 6.59 -49.45 -94.82
CA THR A 334 5.79 -49.73 -96.01
C THR A 334 4.36 -50.10 -95.60
N ILE A 335 3.42 -49.17 -95.81
CA ILE A 335 1.99 -49.46 -95.70
C ILE A 335 1.67 -50.33 -96.92
N ASP A 336 1.60 -51.64 -96.73
CA ASP A 336 0.91 -52.48 -97.71
C ASP A 336 -0.54 -52.00 -97.68
N GLY A 337 -0.89 -51.16 -98.66
CA GLY A 337 -2.22 -50.57 -98.80
C GLY A 337 -3.18 -51.64 -99.24
N GLY A 338 -3.44 -52.60 -98.32
CA GLY A 338 -4.11 -53.85 -98.57
C GLY A 338 -5.24 -53.68 -99.57
N THR A 339 -5.30 -54.59 -100.54
CA THR A 339 -6.31 -54.56 -101.60
C THR A 339 -7.69 -54.34 -100.98
N PHE A 340 -8.27 -53.16 -101.28
CA PHE A 340 -9.63 -52.78 -100.89
C PHE A 340 -10.66 -53.79 -101.41
#